data_AF-A0A7V9LDX2-F1
#
_entry.id   AF-A0A7V9LDX2-F1
#
_cell.length_a   1.000
_cell.length_b   1.000
_cell.length_c   1.000
_cell.angle_alpha   90.00
_cell.angle_beta   90.00
_cell.angle_gamma   90.00
#
_symmetry.space_group_name_H-M   'P 1'
#
loop_
_entity.id
_entity.type
_entity.pdbx_description
1 polymer ?
#
loop_
_entity_poly.entity_id
_entity_poly.type
_entity_poly.pdbx_seq_one_letter_code
_entity_poly.pdbx_strand_id
1 'polypeptide(L)' 'MAIALLVGGGVASAQQPTDAQREAGVEFERGERAQARGLYHDAITAYQKAFALVPHSSTLFNIAVCYEKLG' A
#
# COMPACT_ATOMS: atom_id res chain seq x y z
N MET A 1 45.68 -19.44 -13.02
CA MET A 1 44.89 -20.00 -11.90
C MET A 1 43.59 -19.23 -11.79
N ALA A 2 42.48 -19.98 -11.78
CA ALA A 2 41.11 -19.66 -11.33
C ALA A 2 40.46 -18.31 -11.72
N ILE A 3 39.62 -18.36 -12.76
CA ILE A 3 38.44 -17.49 -12.90
C ILE A 3 37.40 -17.99 -11.89
N ALA A 4 37.07 -17.19 -10.88
CA ALA A 4 35.94 -17.47 -9.99
C ALA A 4 34.70 -16.73 -10.52
N LEU A 5 33.92 -17.43 -11.35
CA LEU A 5 32.53 -17.08 -11.63
C LEU A 5 31.72 -17.34 -10.35
N LEU A 6 31.41 -16.29 -9.60
CA LEU A 6 30.37 -16.35 -8.58
C LEU A 6 29.02 -16.06 -9.24
N VAL A 7 28.37 -17.14 -9.68
CA VAL A 7 26.93 -17.15 -9.95
C VAL A 7 26.23 -17.06 -8.60
N GLY A 8 25.96 -15.85 -8.14
CA GLY A 8 25.03 -15.59 -7.05
C GLY A 8 23.61 -15.60 -7.60
N GLY A 9 23.03 -16.80 -7.70
CA GLY A 9 21.64 -17.02 -8.08
C GLY A 9 20.69 -16.20 -7.21
N GLY A 10 19.65 -15.67 -7.85
CA GLY A 10 18.67 -14.77 -7.27
C GLY A 10 18.07 -15.29 -5.97
N VAL A 11 18.25 -14.51 -4.91
CA VAL A 11 17.14 -14.23 -4.02
C VAL A 11 16.70 -12.83 -4.42
N ALA A 12 15.48 -12.70 -4.95
CA ALA A 12 14.76 -11.46 -4.79
C ALA A 12 14.63 -11.31 -3.27
N SER A 13 15.60 -10.64 -2.64
CA SER A 13 15.47 -10.28 -1.24
C SER A 13 14.19 -9.48 -1.17
N ALA A 14 13.13 -10.09 -0.65
CA ALA A 14 11.97 -9.35 -0.21
C ALA A 14 12.51 -8.39 0.84
N GLN A 15 12.89 -7.18 0.43
CA GLN A 15 13.32 -6.15 1.35
C GLN A 15 12.21 -6.04 2.38
N GLN A 16 12.57 -6.17 3.65
CA GLN A 16 11.60 -6.05 4.72
C GLN A 16 10.90 -4.70 4.59
N PRO A 17 9.57 -4.65 4.75
CA PRO A 17 8.84 -3.40 4.64
C PRO A 17 9.42 -2.36 5.60
N THR A 18 9.63 -1.14 5.11
CA THR A 18 9.97 0.01 5.95
C THR A 18 8.85 0.31 6.94
N ASP A 19 9.13 1.07 7.99
CA ASP A 19 8.10 1.53 8.92
C ASP A 19 6.95 2.25 8.21
N ALA A 20 7.28 3.11 7.24
CA ALA A 20 6.30 3.80 6.41
C ALA A 20 5.44 2.82 5.58
N GLN A 21 6.03 1.74 5.04
CA GLN A 21 5.26 0.71 4.32
C GLN A 21 4.33 -0.07 5.25
N ARG A 22 4.75 -0.36 6.49
CA ARG A 22 3.89 -1.00 7.48
C ARG A 22 2.74 -0.09 7.89
N GLU A 23 3.03 1.16 8.20
CA GLU A 23 2.03 2.15 8.61
C GLU A 23 1.04 2.46 7.47
N ALA A 24 1.53 2.58 6.24
CA ALA A 24 0.67 2.70 5.06
C ALA A 24 -0.28 1.52 4.90
N GLY A 25 0.21 0.29 5.12
CA GLY A 25 -0.61 -0.92 5.11
C GLY A 25 -1.73 -0.87 6.16
N VAL A 26 -1.42 -0.45 7.39
CA VAL A 26 -2.41 -0.32 8.47
C VAL A 26 -3.52 0.67 8.11
N GLU A 27 -3.16 1.84 7.58
CA GLU A 27 -4.15 2.85 7.15
C GLU A 27 -4.93 2.39 5.91
N PHE A 28 -4.30 1.66 4.99
CA PHE A 28 -4.99 1.08 3.83
C PHE A 28 -6.06 0.07 4.27
N GLU A 29 -5.73 -0.88 5.14
CA GLU A 29 -6.70 -1.85 5.67
C GLU A 29 -7.80 -1.17 6.47
N ARG A 30 -7.47 -0.08 7.20
CA ARG A 30 -8.47 0.74 7.89
C ARG A 30 -9.45 1.37 6.89
N GLY A 31 -8.96 1.85 5.75
CA GLY A 31 -9.75 2.31 4.63
C GLY A 31 -10.68 1.22 4.08
N GLU A 32 -10.16 0.03 3.82
CA GLU A 32 -10.95 -1.11 3.33
C GLU A 32 -12.08 -1.48 4.29
N ARG A 33 -11.79 -1.55 5.59
CA ARG A 33 -12.80 -1.85 6.62
C ARG A 33 -13.88 -0.76 6.70
N ALA A 34 -13.50 0.52 6.54
CA ALA A 34 -14.46 1.62 6.55
C ALA A 34 -15.33 1.60 5.27
N GLN A 35 -14.72 1.38 4.11
CA GLN A 35 -15.41 1.26 2.82
C GLN A 35 -16.41 0.11 2.83
N ALA A 36 -16.02 -1.06 3.36
CA ALA A 36 -16.90 -2.22 3.49
C ALA A 36 -18.13 -1.97 4.38
N ARG A 37 -18.05 -1.00 5.31
CA ARG A 37 -19.17 -0.54 6.15
C ARG A 37 -19.97 0.61 5.54
N GLY A 38 -19.63 1.06 4.33
CA GLY A 38 -20.23 2.23 3.68
C GLY A 38 -19.83 3.57 4.30
N LEU A 39 -18.80 3.59 5.16
CA LEU A 39 -18.29 4.81 5.80
C LEU A 39 -17.29 5.50 4.86
N TYR A 40 -17.76 6.02 3.73
CA TYR A 40 -16.89 6.46 2.64
C TYR A 40 -15.98 7.65 3.02
N HIS A 41 -16.44 8.60 3.85
CA HIS A 41 -15.58 9.69 4.33
C HIS A 41 -14.42 9.19 5.21
N ASP A 42 -14.68 8.22 6.10
CA ASP A 42 -13.66 7.60 6.94
C ASP A 42 -12.68 6.78 6.09
N ALA A 43 -13.19 6.09 5.06
CA ALA A 43 -12.38 5.34 4.12
C ALA A 43 -11.42 6.26 3.35
N ILE A 44 -11.93 7.36 2.78
CA ILE A 44 -11.12 8.37 2.08
C ILE A 44 -10.02 8.91 3.00
N THR A 45 -10.37 9.25 4.25
CA THR A 45 -9.39 9.77 5.21
C THR A 45 -8.27 8.77 5.49
N ALA A 46 -8.60 7.49 5.67
CA ALA A 46 -7.61 6.45 5.92
C ALA A 46 -6.74 6.18 4.67
N TYR A 47 -7.35 6.08 3.49
CA TYR A 47 -6.60 5.92 2.24
C TYR A 47 -5.69 7.12 1.92
N GLN A 48 -6.10 8.35 2.23
CA GLN A 48 -5.25 9.53 2.07
C GLN A 48 -4.01 9.46 2.96
N LYS A 49 -4.14 8.99 4.20
CA LYS A 49 -2.98 8.74 5.08
C LYS A 49 -2.06 7.67 4.51
N ALA A 50 -2.63 6.55 4.06
CA ALA A 50 -1.84 5.49 3.42
C ALA A 50 -1.08 6.01 2.19
N PHE A 51 -1.74 6.80 1.35
CA PHE A 51 -1.13 7.39 0.16
C PHE A 51 -0.04 8.41 0.48
N ALA A 52 -0.21 9.20 1.55
CA ALA A 52 0.80 10.16 1.99
C ALA A 52 2.08 9.49 2.48
N LEU A 53 1.97 8.29 3.08
CA LEU A 53 3.10 7.50 3.55
C LEU A 53 3.77 6.74 2.40
N VAL A 54 2.98 6.06 1.57
CA VAL A 54 3.44 5.33 0.40
C VAL A 54 2.48 5.56 -0.76
N PRO A 55 2.84 6.44 -1.70
CA PRO A 55 2.03 6.67 -2.89
C PRO A 55 1.89 5.38 -3.72
N HIS A 56 0.65 4.93 -3.89
CA HIS A 56 0.33 3.74 -4.68
C HIS A 56 -0.98 3.93 -5.45
N SER A 57 -1.02 3.39 -6.67
CA SER A 57 -2.17 3.57 -7.58
C SER A 57 -3.44 2.89 -7.07
N SER A 58 -3.34 1.73 -6.40
CA SER A 58 -4.50 1.06 -5.78
C SER A 58 -5.16 1.92 -4.71
N THR A 59 -4.38 2.66 -3.92
CA THR A 59 -4.89 3.57 -2.89
C THR A 59 -5.68 4.71 -3.53
N LEU A 60 -5.17 5.31 -4.61
CA LEU A 60 -5.88 6.34 -5.37
C LEU A 60 -7.17 5.81 -6.00
N PHE A 61 -7.12 4.60 -6.56
CA PHE A 61 -8.31 3.94 -7.11
C PHE A 61 -9.40 3.79 -6.04
N ASN A 62 -9.04 3.31 -4.85
CA ASN A 62 -10.00 3.15 -3.76
C ASN A 62 -10.57 4.49 -3.26
N ILE A 63 -9.76 5.56 -3.24
CA ILE A 63 -10.25 6.92 -2.95
C ILE A 63 -11.28 7.34 -4.00
N ALA A 64 -10.98 7.15 -5.29
CA ALA A 64 -11.91 7.49 -6.37
C ALA A 64 -13.22 6.72 -6.28
N VAL A 65 -13.16 5.41 -6.01
CA VAL A 65 -14.36 4.58 -5.76
C VAL A 65 -15.17 5.12 -4.60
N CYS A 66 -14.54 5.55 -3.50
CA CYS A 66 -15.28 6.13 -2.38
C CYS A 66 -15.96 7.45 -2.75
N TYR A 67 -15.32 8.32 -3.55
CA TYR A 67 -15.97 9.53 -4.06
C TYR A 67 -17.16 9.20 -4.97
N GLU A 68 -17.05 8.21 -5.86
CA GLU A 68 -18.16 7.75 -6.70
C GLU A 68 -19.38 7.31 -5.86
N LYS A 69 -19.14 6.69 -4.69
CA LYS A 69 -20.22 6.28 -3.79
C LYS A 69 -20.87 7.44 -3.02
N LEU A 70 -20.21 8.58 -2.91
CA LEU A 70 -20.75 9.78 -2.26
C LEU A 70 -21.64 10.60 -3.19
N GLY A 71 -21.42 10.53 -4.51
CA GLY A 71 -22.20 11.26 -5.53
C GLY A 71 -21.56 12.56 -5.96
#